data_AF-A0AAN6PVY1-F1
#
_entry.id   AF-A0AAN6PVY1-F1
#
_cell.length_a   1.000
_cell.length_b   1.000
_cell.length_c   1.000
_cell.angle_alpha   90.00
_cell.angle_beta   90.00
_cell.angle_gamma   90.00
#
_symmetry.space_group_name_H-M   'P 1'
#
loop_
_entity.id
_entity.type
_entity.pdbx_description
1 polymer ?
#
loop_
_entity_poly.entity_id
_entity_poly.type
_entity_poly.pdbx_seq_one_letter_code
_entity_poly.pdbx_strand_id
1 'polypeptide(L)'
;MLTNPQIYRPRVSGNSIRPPGELSDQEFQVAFHHGRLVPWKHKYYIRAAYLTLLRRENSDKGLLEVATSFAAEVHNFKQRGSQFQLLPESRTLTVFWLYQIKLAISAFRVYHHTAPGLISVKRVIHFFPELMDEKLPNTYYTSVMLKSPHAENFWMLPNLRDLVEPLIYEDPKFRERLTKKQHGDPERLLRFAFAVVQRYLRPGETRRRSWFINIAFSSLQKYAMHLRSVEPLAAPFSETQLYFYVQLVHAALSQLTSAGKGELVQDMSYVLFKEIFGISPSEWTAHYTSKLWDSLEARGRFVPPDLKPLPDCIYGGKFRFDYNPSSVGLNEPFNKAGLIPELPSLEILHFHQTILLEDAKSINPT
;
A
#
# COMPACT_ATOMS: atom_id res chain seq x y z
N MET A 1 39.52 -63.87 46.72
CA MET A 1 40.07 -62.54 46.34
C MET A 1 39.69 -62.28 44.91
N LEU A 2 38.98 -61.17 44.65
CA LEU A 2 39.12 -60.26 43.50
C LEU A 2 37.88 -59.35 43.50
N THR A 3 38.09 -58.16 44.06
CA THR A 3 37.18 -57.03 44.14
C THR A 3 36.95 -56.40 42.77
N ASN A 4 35.69 -56.21 42.41
CA ASN A 4 35.25 -55.54 41.19
C ASN A 4 35.06 -54.04 41.47
N PRO A 5 35.62 -53.11 40.68
CA PRO A 5 35.53 -51.68 40.95
C PRO A 5 34.19 -51.08 40.50
N GLN A 6 33.72 -50.15 41.32
CA GLN A 6 32.54 -49.31 41.17
C GLN A 6 32.57 -48.51 39.85
N ILE A 7 31.56 -48.72 38.99
CA ILE A 7 31.22 -47.78 37.91
C ILE A 7 30.10 -46.88 38.42
N TYR A 8 30.47 -45.67 38.81
CA TYR A 8 29.59 -44.57 39.14
C TYR A 8 28.76 -44.21 37.89
N ARG A 9 27.48 -44.61 37.84
CA ARG A 9 26.53 -44.06 36.87
C ARG A 9 25.86 -42.84 37.50
N PRO A 10 25.96 -41.64 36.90
CA PRO A 10 25.22 -40.50 37.39
C PRO A 10 23.72 -40.79 37.26
N ARG A 11 22.97 -40.63 38.36
CA ARG A 11 21.52 -40.47 38.32
C ARG A 11 21.23 -39.27 37.42
N VAL A 12 20.68 -39.51 36.23
CA VAL A 12 20.03 -38.47 35.44
C VAL A 12 18.81 -38.04 36.23
N SER A 13 18.96 -36.92 36.95
CA SER A 13 17.88 -36.21 37.62
C SER A 13 16.76 -35.93 36.62
N GLY A 14 15.53 -36.19 37.04
CA GLY A 14 14.33 -36.11 36.21
C GLY A 14 14.24 -34.82 35.39
N ASN A 15 13.84 -34.99 34.13
CA ASN A 15 13.36 -33.91 33.28
C ASN A 15 12.18 -33.22 33.98
N SER A 16 12.47 -32.11 34.66
CA SER A 16 11.44 -31.14 35.03
C SER A 16 10.94 -30.51 33.74
N ILE A 17 9.83 -31.03 33.22
CA ILE A 17 9.17 -30.48 32.02
C ILE A 17 8.63 -29.11 32.43
N ARG A 18 9.31 -28.03 32.01
CA ARG A 18 8.83 -26.66 32.25
C ARG A 18 7.42 -26.50 31.66
N PRO A 19 6.51 -25.82 32.35
CA PRO A 19 5.16 -25.63 31.84
C PRO A 19 5.19 -24.83 30.52
N PRO A 20 4.29 -25.10 29.56
CA PRO A 20 4.33 -24.47 28.23
C PRO A 20 4.27 -22.93 28.20
N GLY A 21 3.87 -22.29 29.30
CA GLY A 21 3.85 -20.82 29.44
C GLY A 21 5.21 -20.18 29.75
N GLU A 22 6.19 -21.00 30.17
CA GLU A 22 7.54 -20.55 30.54
C GLU A 22 8.60 -20.86 29.49
N LEU A 23 8.23 -21.63 28.46
CA LEU A 23 9.09 -21.90 27.30
C LEU A 23 9.44 -20.59 26.58
N SER A 24 10.68 -20.47 26.12
CA SER A 24 11.07 -19.46 25.13
C SER A 24 10.29 -19.64 23.82
N ASP A 25 10.29 -18.64 22.94
CA ASP A 25 9.54 -18.71 21.68
C ASP A 25 10.05 -19.83 20.77
N GLN A 26 11.36 -20.10 20.76
CA GLN A 26 11.97 -21.19 20.02
C GLN A 26 11.59 -22.55 20.61
N GLU A 27 11.71 -22.73 21.93
CA GLU A 27 11.31 -23.97 22.61
C GLU A 27 9.81 -24.25 22.44
N PHE A 28 8.98 -23.21 22.46
CA PHE A 28 7.54 -23.31 22.23
C PHE A 28 7.23 -23.75 20.80
N GLN A 29 7.87 -23.17 19.78
CA GLN A 29 7.70 -23.59 18.39
C GLN A 29 8.12 -25.04 18.18
N VAL A 30 9.26 -25.45 18.75
CA VAL A 30 9.70 -26.85 18.68
C VAL A 30 8.66 -27.76 19.34
N ALA A 31 8.17 -27.43 20.54
CA ALA A 31 7.14 -28.20 21.21
C ALA A 31 5.81 -28.26 20.44
N PHE A 32 5.41 -27.16 19.77
CA PHE A 32 4.26 -27.10 18.88
C PHE A 32 4.43 -28.02 17.68
N HIS A 33 5.54 -27.94 16.94
CA HIS A 33 5.77 -28.83 15.80
C HIS A 33 5.86 -30.30 16.20
N HIS A 34 6.33 -30.62 17.40
CA HIS A 34 6.42 -32.01 17.89
C HIS A 34 5.15 -32.53 18.57
N GLY A 35 4.06 -31.76 18.66
CA GLY A 35 2.82 -32.25 19.30
C GLY A 35 2.89 -32.34 20.83
N ARG A 36 3.85 -31.67 21.49
CA ARG A 36 4.16 -31.87 22.93
C ARG A 36 3.50 -30.86 23.87
N LEU A 37 2.66 -29.96 23.35
CA LEU A 37 1.99 -28.93 24.14
C LEU A 37 0.69 -29.47 24.76
N VAL A 38 0.76 -29.96 26.00
CA VAL A 38 -0.40 -30.47 26.74
C VAL A 38 -0.56 -29.70 28.05
N PRO A 39 -1.77 -29.20 28.40
CA PRO A 39 -3.00 -29.18 27.60
C PRO A 39 -2.97 -28.10 26.49
N TRP A 40 -3.61 -28.35 25.34
CA TRP A 40 -3.84 -27.33 24.31
C TRP A 40 -4.96 -26.39 24.76
N LYS A 41 -4.63 -25.12 24.97
CA LYS A 41 -5.53 -24.07 25.48
C LYS A 41 -5.47 -22.87 24.54
N HIS A 42 -6.50 -22.02 24.55
CA HIS A 42 -6.58 -20.80 23.73
C HIS A 42 -5.32 -19.93 23.79
N LYS A 43 -4.76 -19.71 24.99
CA LYS A 43 -3.51 -18.96 25.14
C LYS A 43 -2.33 -19.51 24.34
N TYR A 44 -2.26 -20.82 24.12
CA TYR A 44 -1.23 -21.47 23.31
C TYR A 44 -1.55 -21.39 21.83
N TYR A 45 -2.82 -21.44 21.46
CA TYR A 45 -3.30 -21.17 20.10
C TYR A 45 -2.94 -19.74 19.66
N ILE A 46 -3.26 -18.73 20.49
CA ILE A 46 -2.91 -17.33 20.23
C ILE A 46 -1.40 -17.16 20.12
N ARG A 47 -0.61 -17.80 21.00
CA ARG A 47 0.85 -17.76 20.93
C ARG A 47 1.39 -18.39 19.64
N ALA A 48 0.86 -19.53 19.22
CA ALA A 48 1.26 -20.18 17.98
C ALA A 48 0.90 -19.34 16.75
N ALA A 49 -0.32 -18.78 16.72
CA ALA A 49 -0.79 -17.87 15.67
C ALA A 49 0.07 -16.60 15.59
N TYR A 50 0.39 -15.99 16.74
CA TYR A 50 1.29 -14.85 16.85
C TYR A 50 2.67 -15.12 16.25
N LEU A 51 3.28 -16.23 16.65
CA LEU A 51 4.60 -16.62 16.17
C LEU A 51 4.59 -16.91 14.66
N THR A 52 3.51 -17.51 14.15
CA THR A 52 3.32 -17.79 12.72
C THR A 52 3.26 -16.50 11.91
N LEU A 53 2.54 -15.48 12.39
CA LEU A 53 2.45 -14.16 11.73
C LEU A 53 3.80 -13.43 11.67
N LEU A 54 4.72 -13.68 12.62
CA LEU A 54 6.02 -13.01 12.67
C LEU A 54 7.14 -13.77 11.94
N ARG A 55 6.87 -14.97 11.41
CA ARG A 55 7.90 -15.71 10.66
C ARG A 55 8.27 -14.98 9.37
N ARG A 56 9.56 -14.97 9.06
CA ARG A 56 10.10 -14.31 7.86
C ARG A 56 9.47 -14.84 6.56
N GLU A 57 9.21 -16.15 6.51
CA GLU A 57 8.56 -16.85 5.38
C GLU A 57 7.09 -16.46 5.13
N ASN A 58 6.49 -15.69 6.03
CA ASN A 58 5.11 -15.20 5.92
C ASN A 58 5.06 -13.68 5.74
N SER A 59 6.21 -13.02 5.58
CA SER A 59 6.29 -11.55 5.47
C SER A 59 5.70 -11.00 4.18
N ASP A 60 5.70 -11.81 3.12
CA ASP A 60 5.22 -11.55 1.77
C ASP A 60 3.83 -12.14 1.49
N LYS A 61 3.29 -12.97 2.40
CA LYS A 61 2.03 -13.69 2.20
C LYS A 61 0.80 -12.90 2.67
N GLY A 62 -0.32 -13.10 1.97
CA GLY A 62 -1.62 -12.60 2.39
C GLY A 62 -2.14 -13.30 3.67
N LEU A 63 -3.03 -12.64 4.43
CA LEU A 63 -3.57 -13.20 5.68
C LEU A 63 -4.22 -14.59 5.48
N LEU A 64 -4.88 -14.79 4.34
CA LEU A 64 -5.56 -16.06 4.02
C LEU A 64 -4.60 -17.20 3.69
N GLU A 65 -3.48 -16.89 3.08
CA GLU A 65 -2.41 -17.87 2.82
C GLU A 65 -1.73 -18.28 4.12
N VAL A 66 -1.47 -17.29 5.00
CA VAL A 66 -0.97 -17.56 6.36
C VAL A 66 -1.97 -18.38 7.16
N ALA A 67 -3.27 -18.08 7.07
CA ALA A 67 -4.31 -18.87 7.74
C ALA A 67 -4.38 -20.31 7.25
N THR A 68 -4.19 -20.53 5.95
CA THR A 68 -4.14 -21.89 5.37
C THR A 68 -2.92 -22.66 5.88
N SER A 69 -1.75 -22.01 5.90
CA SER A 69 -0.51 -22.60 6.42
C SER A 69 -0.62 -22.91 7.91
N PHE A 70 -1.16 -21.98 8.70
CA PHE A 70 -1.34 -22.13 10.14
C PHE A 70 -2.35 -23.23 10.48
N ALA A 71 -3.49 -23.30 9.79
CA ALA A 71 -4.46 -24.38 9.98
C ALA A 71 -3.85 -25.76 9.70
N ALA A 72 -3.01 -25.89 8.67
CA ALA A 72 -2.29 -27.13 8.39
C ALA A 72 -1.30 -27.49 9.51
N GLU A 73 -0.59 -26.50 10.07
CA GLU A 73 0.30 -26.72 11.22
C GLU A 73 -0.46 -27.18 12.48
N VAL A 74 -1.60 -26.56 12.78
CA VAL A 74 -2.42 -26.96 13.93
C VAL A 74 -3.04 -28.34 13.73
N HIS A 75 -3.48 -28.66 12.51
CA HIS A 75 -3.93 -30.00 12.17
C HIS A 75 -2.83 -31.06 12.38
N ASN A 76 -1.61 -30.78 11.89
CA ASN A 76 -0.44 -31.65 12.10
C ASN A 76 -0.08 -31.79 13.58
N PHE A 77 -0.19 -30.71 14.37
CA PHE A 77 -0.03 -30.74 15.82
C PHE A 77 -1.05 -31.68 16.48
N LYS A 78 -2.34 -31.56 16.14
CA LYS A 78 -3.41 -32.40 16.68
C LYS A 78 -3.23 -33.87 16.30
N GLN A 79 -2.81 -34.17 15.08
CA GLN A 79 -2.53 -35.55 14.66
C GLN A 79 -1.38 -36.19 15.44
N ARG A 80 -0.34 -35.41 15.77
CA ARG A 80 0.84 -35.89 16.52
C ARG A 80 0.56 -36.02 18.02
N GLY A 81 -0.32 -35.18 18.56
CA GLY A 81 -0.77 -35.26 19.94
C GLY A 81 -1.89 -36.27 20.10
N SER A 82 -1.57 -37.51 20.50
CA SER A 82 -2.52 -38.64 20.64
C SER A 82 -3.71 -38.41 21.59
N GLN A 83 -3.77 -37.26 22.28
CA GLN A 83 -4.80 -36.91 23.26
C GLN A 83 -5.90 -35.97 22.70
N PHE A 84 -5.78 -35.48 21.47
CA PHE A 84 -6.74 -34.52 20.92
C PHE A 84 -7.80 -35.23 20.08
N GLN A 85 -9.08 -34.94 20.36
CA GLN A 85 -10.16 -35.25 19.44
C GLN A 85 -9.90 -34.47 18.14
N LEU A 86 -9.93 -35.16 17.00
CA LEU A 86 -9.72 -34.59 15.65
C LEU A 86 -10.91 -33.72 15.23
N LEU A 87 -11.20 -32.68 16.01
CA LEU A 87 -12.15 -31.66 15.61
C LEU A 87 -11.45 -30.75 14.58
N PRO A 88 -12.00 -30.65 13.35
CA PRO A 88 -11.49 -29.76 12.33
C PRO A 88 -11.52 -28.32 12.82
N GLU A 89 -10.49 -27.55 12.49
CA GLU A 89 -10.45 -26.14 12.84
C GLU A 89 -11.36 -25.36 11.91
N SER A 90 -12.22 -24.53 12.48
CA SER A 90 -13.02 -23.62 11.67
C SER A 90 -12.10 -22.62 10.97
N ARG A 91 -12.08 -22.65 9.62
CA ARG A 91 -11.33 -21.68 8.82
C ARG A 91 -11.72 -20.25 9.15
N THR A 92 -13.01 -19.98 9.37
CA THR A 92 -13.49 -18.66 9.80
C THR A 92 -12.87 -18.23 11.13
N LEU A 93 -12.83 -19.11 12.14
CA LEU A 93 -12.20 -18.79 13.43
C LEU A 93 -10.68 -18.62 13.31
N THR A 94 -10.02 -19.43 12.48
CA THR A 94 -8.58 -19.29 12.23
C THR A 94 -8.25 -17.93 11.63
N VAL A 95 -8.96 -17.53 10.58
CA VAL A 95 -8.78 -16.21 9.95
C VAL A 95 -9.12 -15.09 10.93
N PHE A 96 -10.23 -15.20 11.67
CA PHE A 96 -10.62 -14.21 12.67
C PHE A 96 -9.53 -13.98 13.72
N TRP A 97 -8.98 -15.03 14.31
CA TRP A 97 -7.95 -14.88 15.34
C TRP A 97 -6.64 -14.33 14.79
N LEU A 98 -6.21 -14.78 13.60
CA LEU A 98 -5.03 -14.21 12.95
C LEU A 98 -5.23 -12.72 12.63
N TYR A 99 -6.44 -12.34 12.21
CA TYR A 99 -6.80 -10.95 11.99
C TYR A 99 -6.69 -10.12 13.27
N GLN A 100 -7.33 -10.56 14.37
CA GLN A 100 -7.28 -9.87 15.67
C GLN A 100 -5.85 -9.73 16.21
N ILE A 101 -5.02 -10.77 16.05
CA ILE A 101 -3.61 -10.71 16.46
C ILE A 101 -2.83 -9.72 15.58
N LYS A 102 -3.06 -9.72 14.25
CA LYS A 102 -2.44 -8.76 13.33
C LYS A 102 -2.82 -7.31 13.67
N LEU A 103 -4.08 -7.07 14.04
CA LEU A 103 -4.54 -5.78 14.56
C LEU A 103 -3.79 -5.39 15.83
N ALA A 104 -3.75 -6.28 16.82
CA ALA A 104 -3.08 -6.02 18.10
C ALA A 104 -1.58 -5.75 17.94
N ILE A 105 -0.88 -6.50 17.08
CA ILE A 105 0.52 -6.24 16.73
C ILE A 105 0.68 -4.84 16.13
N SER A 106 -0.20 -4.48 15.21
CA SER A 106 -0.15 -3.18 14.53
C SER A 106 -0.39 -2.03 15.51
N ALA A 107 -1.43 -2.12 16.34
CA ALA A 107 -1.74 -1.12 17.35
C ALA A 107 -0.66 -1.02 18.44
N PHE A 108 -0.08 -2.15 18.88
CA PHE A 108 1.03 -2.15 19.84
C PHE A 108 2.27 -1.44 19.29
N ARG A 109 2.60 -1.65 18.01
CA ARG A 109 3.72 -0.97 17.33
C ARG A 109 3.52 0.53 17.31
N VAL A 110 2.30 0.98 17.05
CA VAL A 110 1.96 2.41 17.02
C VAL A 110 2.17 3.04 18.38
N TYR A 111 1.69 2.40 19.44
CA TYR A 111 1.79 2.96 20.80
C TYR A 111 3.22 2.99 21.35
N HIS A 112 4.09 2.05 20.95
CA HIS A 112 5.44 1.89 21.52
C HIS A 112 6.61 2.16 20.55
N HIS A 113 6.36 2.60 19.32
CA HIS A 113 7.38 2.84 18.28
C HIS A 113 8.41 1.69 18.11
N THR A 114 7.98 0.44 18.30
CA THR A 114 8.88 -0.72 18.38
C THR A 114 9.00 -1.46 17.04
N ALA A 115 10.20 -1.92 16.70
CA ALA A 115 10.47 -2.68 15.47
C ALA A 115 9.80 -4.09 15.49
N PRO A 116 9.51 -4.68 14.31
CA PRO A 116 8.68 -5.89 14.15
C PRO A 116 9.08 -7.13 14.95
N GLY A 117 10.37 -7.32 15.23
CA GLY A 117 10.92 -8.54 15.86
C GLY A 117 11.14 -8.45 17.37
N LEU A 118 10.94 -7.30 17.99
CA LEU A 118 11.21 -7.07 19.43
C LEU A 118 9.97 -7.22 20.32
N ILE A 119 8.82 -7.54 19.73
CA ILE A 119 7.54 -7.53 20.44
C ILE A 119 7.32 -8.92 21.04
N SER A 120 7.33 -8.99 22.37
CA SER A 120 6.95 -10.21 23.09
C SER A 120 5.44 -10.40 23.06
N VAL A 121 4.98 -11.62 22.74
CA VAL A 121 3.56 -12.00 22.80
C VAL A 121 2.92 -11.67 24.15
N LYS A 122 3.67 -11.79 25.25
CA LYS A 122 3.20 -11.48 26.61
C LYS A 122 2.86 -9.99 26.75
N ARG A 123 3.62 -9.11 26.11
CA ARG A 123 3.37 -7.66 26.11
C ARG A 123 2.13 -7.33 25.27
N VAL A 124 1.97 -7.93 24.10
CA VAL A 124 0.78 -7.70 23.26
C VAL A 124 -0.49 -8.14 23.98
N ILE A 125 -0.48 -9.32 24.60
CA ILE A 125 -1.64 -9.82 25.37
C ILE A 125 -1.96 -8.92 26.57
N HIS A 126 -0.94 -8.36 27.24
CA HIS A 126 -1.14 -7.44 28.35
C HIS A 126 -1.88 -6.15 27.91
N PHE A 127 -1.56 -5.62 26.74
CA PHE A 127 -2.20 -4.42 26.19
C PHE A 127 -3.55 -4.70 25.53
N PHE A 128 -3.72 -5.90 24.96
CA PHE A 128 -4.94 -6.34 24.29
C PHE A 128 -5.50 -7.59 24.97
N PRO A 129 -6.08 -7.44 26.18
CA PRO A 129 -6.59 -8.58 26.96
C PRO A 129 -7.74 -9.31 26.27
N GLU A 130 -8.46 -8.63 25.36
CA GLU A 130 -9.53 -9.19 24.52
C GLU A 130 -9.07 -10.41 23.72
N LEU A 131 -7.79 -10.51 23.36
CA LEU A 131 -7.24 -11.67 22.66
C LEU A 131 -7.36 -12.97 23.47
N MET A 132 -7.47 -12.88 24.80
CA MET A 132 -7.65 -14.03 25.69
C MET A 132 -9.12 -14.40 25.89
N ASP A 133 -10.07 -13.57 25.45
CA ASP A 133 -11.49 -13.88 25.57
C ASP A 133 -11.93 -14.82 24.45
N GLU A 134 -12.05 -16.12 24.75
CA GLU A 134 -12.53 -17.15 23.82
C GLU A 134 -13.93 -16.84 23.25
N LYS A 135 -14.71 -15.98 23.90
CA LYS A 135 -16.05 -15.59 23.46
C LYS A 135 -16.07 -14.39 22.52
N LEU A 136 -14.92 -13.73 22.27
CA LEU A 136 -14.83 -12.57 21.38
C LEU A 136 -15.46 -12.81 20.00
N PRO A 137 -15.31 -13.97 19.32
CA PRO A 137 -15.96 -14.21 18.03
C PRO A 137 -17.49 -14.08 18.08
N ASN A 138 -18.13 -14.36 19.23
CA ASN A 138 -19.60 -14.26 19.37
C ASN A 138 -20.10 -12.82 19.32
N THR A 139 -19.21 -11.83 19.41
CA THR A 139 -19.55 -10.40 19.22
C THR A 139 -19.54 -9.99 17.74
N TYR A 140 -18.91 -10.80 16.87
CA TYR A 140 -18.78 -10.55 15.43
C TYR A 140 -19.66 -11.49 14.59
N TYR A 141 -19.88 -12.71 15.07
CA TYR A 141 -20.61 -13.74 14.35
C TYR A 141 -21.78 -14.29 15.16
N THR A 142 -22.88 -14.55 14.49
CA THR A 142 -23.99 -15.35 15.06
C THR A 142 -23.54 -16.79 15.34
N SER A 143 -24.07 -17.38 16.41
CA SER A 143 -23.74 -18.78 16.78
C SER A 143 -24.13 -19.78 15.68
N VAL A 144 -25.23 -19.53 14.96
CA VAL A 144 -25.70 -20.36 13.84
C VAL A 144 -24.66 -20.41 12.72
N MET A 145 -24.06 -19.27 12.40
CA MET A 145 -23.05 -19.15 11.35
C MET A 145 -21.74 -19.85 11.72
N LEU A 146 -21.23 -19.66 12.94
CA LEU A 146 -20.00 -20.31 13.41
C LEU A 146 -20.11 -21.84 13.48
N LYS A 147 -21.31 -22.37 13.71
CA LYS A 147 -21.59 -23.82 13.72
C LYS A 147 -21.89 -24.40 12.33
N SER A 148 -21.93 -23.56 11.30
CA SER A 148 -22.24 -24.03 9.95
C SER A 148 -21.04 -24.76 9.33
N PRO A 149 -21.26 -25.78 8.48
CA PRO A 149 -20.19 -26.43 7.71
C PRO A 149 -19.44 -25.45 6.78
N HIS A 150 -20.05 -24.31 6.45
CA HIS A 150 -19.44 -23.28 5.63
C HIS A 150 -18.36 -22.52 6.39
N ALA A 151 -18.61 -22.19 7.66
CA ALA A 151 -17.60 -21.54 8.51
C ALA A 151 -16.43 -22.47 8.85
N GLU A 152 -16.64 -23.79 8.76
CA GLU A 152 -15.58 -24.79 8.91
C GLU A 152 -14.61 -24.76 7.73
N ASN A 153 -15.14 -24.80 6.50
CA ASN A 153 -14.35 -24.96 5.28
C ASN A 153 -13.94 -23.64 4.61
N PHE A 154 -14.71 -22.57 4.81
CA PHE A 154 -14.53 -21.28 4.18
C PHE A 154 -14.39 -20.17 5.22
N TRP A 155 -13.77 -19.06 4.82
CA TRP A 155 -13.86 -17.83 5.59
C TRP A 155 -15.18 -17.14 5.26
N MET A 156 -15.99 -16.92 6.27
CA MET A 156 -17.18 -16.11 6.20
C MET A 156 -16.95 -14.74 6.87
N LEU A 157 -17.48 -13.67 6.28
CA LEU A 157 -17.41 -12.33 6.89
C LEU A 157 -18.28 -12.25 8.15
N PRO A 158 -17.92 -11.44 9.16
CA PRO A 158 -18.80 -11.16 10.30
C PRO A 158 -20.18 -10.67 9.89
N ASN A 159 -21.20 -11.05 10.67
CA ASN A 159 -22.59 -10.67 10.40
C ASN A 159 -23.27 -9.91 11.56
N LEU A 160 -22.60 -9.76 12.71
CA LEU A 160 -23.08 -8.95 13.83
C LEU A 160 -22.34 -7.61 13.97
N ARG A 161 -21.06 -7.60 13.60
CA ARG A 161 -20.19 -6.43 13.71
C ARG A 161 -19.11 -6.51 12.66
N ASP A 162 -18.84 -5.41 11.96
CA ASP A 162 -17.76 -5.36 10.98
C ASP A 162 -16.38 -5.53 11.63
N LEU A 163 -15.45 -6.14 10.88
CA LEU A 163 -14.05 -6.15 11.29
C LEU A 163 -13.54 -4.71 11.25
N VAL A 164 -13.02 -4.22 12.39
CA VAL A 164 -12.32 -2.94 12.43
C VAL A 164 -11.15 -3.04 11.46
N GLU A 165 -11.11 -2.22 10.43
CA GLU A 165 -9.96 -2.16 9.53
C GLU A 165 -8.69 -1.94 10.37
N PRO A 166 -7.57 -2.58 10.03
CA PRO A 166 -6.32 -2.23 10.67
C PRO A 166 -6.17 -0.73 10.57
N LEU A 167 -5.74 -0.10 11.67
CA LEU A 167 -5.18 1.24 11.58
C LEU A 167 -3.98 1.14 10.63
N ILE A 168 -4.26 1.25 9.33
CA ILE A 168 -3.31 1.65 8.32
C ILE A 168 -3.08 3.11 8.68
N TYR A 169 -2.23 3.33 9.70
CA TYR A 169 -1.50 4.57 9.65
C TYR A 169 -0.63 4.42 8.41
N GLU A 170 -1.06 5.14 7.37
CA GLU A 170 -0.15 5.81 6.47
C GLU A 170 1.01 6.25 7.33
N ASP A 171 2.10 5.50 7.31
CA ASP A 171 3.30 6.00 7.91
C ASP A 171 3.55 7.33 7.18
N PRO A 172 3.50 8.48 7.87
CA PRO A 172 3.66 9.76 7.21
C PRO A 172 5.00 9.77 6.47
N LYS A 173 5.98 9.04 7.02
CA LYS A 173 7.28 8.82 6.42
C LYS A 173 7.31 7.69 5.40
N PHE A 174 6.34 6.80 5.29
CA PHE A 174 6.31 5.77 4.23
C PHE A 174 5.96 6.43 2.92
N ARG A 175 4.95 7.31 2.94
CA ARG A 175 4.64 8.17 1.79
C ARG A 175 5.81 9.10 1.46
N GLU A 176 6.41 9.79 2.43
CA GLU A 176 7.63 10.61 2.18
C GLU A 176 8.87 9.79 1.78
N ARG A 177 8.96 8.50 2.16
CA ARG A 177 10.05 7.60 1.73
C ARG A 177 9.85 7.10 0.30
N LEU A 178 8.61 6.93 -0.14
CA LEU A 178 8.25 6.54 -1.51
C LEU A 178 8.15 7.73 -2.46
N THR A 179 7.96 8.95 -1.94
CA THR A 179 7.94 10.19 -2.72
C THR A 179 8.95 11.19 -2.16
N LYS A 180 10.05 11.46 -2.87
CA LYS A 180 10.97 12.57 -2.52
C LYS A 180 10.17 13.86 -2.32
N LYS A 181 10.50 14.68 -1.32
CA LYS A 181 9.92 16.03 -1.15
C LYS A 181 10.13 16.84 -2.46
N GLN A 182 9.06 17.08 -3.22
CA GLN A 182 9.11 17.73 -4.54
C GLN A 182 8.93 19.26 -4.47
N HIS A 183 8.99 19.86 -3.28
CA HIS A 183 8.68 21.29 -3.08
C HIS A 183 9.72 22.25 -3.71
N GLY A 184 10.80 21.70 -4.27
CA GLY A 184 11.73 22.39 -5.17
C GLY A 184 12.05 21.58 -6.44
N ASP A 185 11.24 20.59 -6.81
CA ASP A 185 11.41 19.85 -8.07
C ASP A 185 11.01 20.77 -9.24
N PRO A 186 11.95 21.19 -10.11
CA PRO A 186 11.64 22.05 -11.25
C PRO A 186 10.64 21.39 -12.21
N GLU A 187 10.52 20.07 -12.19
CA GLU A 187 9.63 19.29 -13.04
C GLU A 187 8.23 19.09 -12.47
N ARG A 188 7.97 19.54 -11.24
CA ARG A 188 6.71 19.33 -10.52
C ARG A 188 5.49 19.71 -11.36
N LEU A 189 5.44 20.94 -11.86
CA LEU A 189 4.29 21.45 -12.63
C LEU A 189 4.16 20.77 -13.99
N LEU A 190 5.27 20.46 -14.65
CA LEU A 190 5.27 19.76 -15.93
C LEU A 190 4.78 18.32 -15.78
N ARG A 191 5.20 17.62 -14.72
CA ARG A 191 4.74 16.27 -14.37
C ARG A 191 3.26 16.24 -14.00
N PHE A 192 2.81 17.23 -13.21
CA PHE A 192 1.40 17.37 -12.88
C PHE A 192 0.55 17.65 -14.13
N ALA A 193 0.99 18.58 -14.99
CA ALA A 193 0.34 18.85 -16.27
C ALA A 193 0.26 17.60 -17.15
N PHE A 194 1.33 16.80 -17.22
CA PHE A 194 1.33 15.53 -17.93
C PHE A 194 0.21 14.59 -17.45
N ALA A 195 0.07 14.37 -16.14
CA ALA A 195 -0.99 13.53 -15.59
C ALA A 195 -2.40 14.06 -15.92
N VAL A 196 -2.60 15.38 -15.89
CA VAL A 196 -3.87 16.02 -16.24
C VAL A 196 -4.21 15.80 -17.71
N VAL A 197 -3.25 16.04 -18.61
CA VAL A 197 -3.43 15.86 -20.06
C VAL A 197 -3.66 14.41 -20.41
N GLN A 198 -2.84 13.51 -19.87
CA GLN A 198 -3.01 12.06 -20.05
C GLN A 198 -4.41 11.61 -19.64
N ARG A 199 -4.94 12.13 -18.53
CA ARG A 199 -6.28 11.78 -18.05
C ARG A 199 -7.40 12.22 -18.99
N TYR A 200 -7.41 13.45 -19.48
CA TYR A 200 -8.50 13.91 -20.34
C TYR A 200 -8.36 13.45 -21.80
N LEU A 201 -7.18 12.98 -22.21
CA LEU A 201 -6.97 12.34 -23.53
C LEU A 201 -7.24 10.84 -23.52
N ARG A 202 -7.79 10.30 -22.43
CA ARG A 202 -8.11 8.87 -22.31
C ARG A 202 -9.12 8.44 -23.38
N PRO A 203 -8.90 7.32 -24.08
CA PRO A 203 -9.88 6.76 -25.01
C PRO A 203 -11.24 6.57 -24.32
N GLY A 204 -12.31 7.01 -24.99
CA GLY A 204 -13.69 6.94 -24.47
C GLY A 204 -14.06 8.04 -23.46
N GLU A 205 -13.17 8.98 -23.13
CA GLU A 205 -13.51 10.12 -22.29
C GLU A 205 -14.38 11.13 -23.05
N THR A 206 -15.58 11.41 -22.53
CA THR A 206 -16.58 12.28 -23.17
C THR A 206 -16.69 13.65 -22.52
N ARG A 207 -16.11 13.83 -21.32
CA ARG A 207 -16.14 15.11 -20.61
C ARG A 207 -15.28 16.16 -21.30
N ARG A 208 -15.70 17.41 -21.19
CA ARG A 208 -14.98 18.55 -21.76
C ARG A 208 -13.62 18.74 -21.09
N ARG A 209 -12.59 19.09 -21.87
CA ARG A 209 -11.24 19.45 -21.38
C ARG A 209 -11.27 20.43 -20.20
N SER A 210 -12.11 21.46 -20.27
CA SER A 210 -12.24 22.48 -19.22
C SER A 210 -12.65 21.92 -17.87
N TRP A 211 -13.43 20.82 -17.84
CA TRP A 211 -13.83 20.16 -16.60
C TRP A 211 -12.61 19.61 -15.84
N PHE A 212 -11.72 18.91 -16.55
CA PHE A 212 -10.49 18.37 -15.97
C PHE A 212 -9.52 19.47 -15.54
N ILE A 213 -9.37 20.51 -16.35
CA ILE A 213 -8.51 21.66 -16.04
C ILE A 213 -9.00 22.34 -14.76
N ASN A 214 -10.29 22.62 -14.63
CA ASN A 214 -10.85 23.29 -13.45
C ASN A 214 -10.66 22.45 -12.18
N ILE A 215 -10.85 21.12 -12.26
CA ILE A 215 -10.61 20.21 -11.14
C ILE A 215 -9.13 20.18 -10.77
N ALA A 216 -8.25 20.04 -11.76
CA ALA A 216 -6.80 20.01 -11.54
C ALA A 216 -6.31 21.30 -10.87
N PHE A 217 -6.78 22.45 -11.34
CA PHE A 217 -6.38 23.76 -10.84
C PHE A 217 -6.86 23.94 -9.40
N SER A 218 -8.14 23.64 -9.14
CA SER A 218 -8.72 23.72 -7.79
C SER A 218 -8.02 22.77 -6.82
N SER A 219 -7.70 21.55 -7.26
CA SER A 219 -6.99 20.54 -6.45
C SER A 219 -5.58 21.01 -6.11
N LEU A 220 -4.81 21.48 -7.11
CA LEU A 220 -3.45 21.94 -6.90
C LEU A 220 -3.41 23.22 -6.05
N GLN A 221 -4.36 24.14 -6.24
CA GLN A 221 -4.46 25.35 -5.45
C GLN A 221 -4.72 25.03 -3.97
N LYS A 222 -5.70 24.16 -3.67
CA LYS A 222 -5.98 23.70 -2.30
C LYS A 222 -4.77 23.04 -1.68
N TYR A 223 -4.10 22.16 -2.44
CA TYR A 223 -2.89 21.49 -1.98
C TYR A 223 -1.76 22.50 -1.68
N ALA A 224 -1.50 23.45 -2.58
CA ALA A 224 -0.48 24.48 -2.39
C ALA A 224 -0.78 25.40 -1.20
N MET A 225 -2.05 25.76 -0.98
CA MET A 225 -2.48 26.53 0.19
C MET A 225 -2.24 25.75 1.48
N HIS A 226 -2.64 24.48 1.53
CA HIS A 226 -2.40 23.63 2.70
C HIS A 226 -0.91 23.43 2.95
N LEU A 227 -0.14 23.13 1.91
CA LEU A 227 1.30 22.95 2.02
C LEU A 227 1.97 24.21 2.56
N ARG A 228 1.59 25.39 2.09
CA ARG A 228 2.13 26.67 2.59
C ARG A 228 1.73 27.01 4.02
N SER A 229 0.66 26.41 4.54
CA SER A 229 0.29 26.54 5.95
C SER A 229 1.25 25.79 6.88
N VAL A 230 1.90 24.73 6.35
CA VAL A 230 2.88 23.91 7.07
C VAL A 230 4.31 24.36 6.74
N GLU A 231 4.60 24.68 5.49
CA GLU A 231 5.90 25.07 4.96
C GLU A 231 5.80 26.42 4.20
N PRO A 232 6.04 27.57 4.87
CA PRO A 232 5.85 28.90 4.26
C PRO A 232 6.71 29.19 3.01
N LEU A 233 7.83 28.48 2.86
CA LEU A 233 8.76 28.58 1.74
C LEU A 233 8.31 27.80 0.49
N ALA A 234 7.28 26.96 0.58
CA ALA A 234 6.80 26.18 -0.56
C ALA A 234 6.27 27.10 -1.69
N ALA A 235 6.54 26.76 -2.96
CA ALA A 235 6.13 27.59 -4.09
C ALA A 235 4.60 27.84 -4.12
N PRO A 236 4.15 29.10 -4.31
CA PRO A 236 2.72 29.41 -4.42
C PRO A 236 2.11 28.80 -5.68
N PHE A 237 0.80 28.57 -5.65
CA PHE A 237 0.05 28.24 -6.85
C PHE A 237 0.12 29.39 -7.86
N SER A 238 0.26 29.04 -9.14
CA SER A 238 0.18 29.99 -10.23
C SER A 238 -0.60 29.43 -11.40
N GLU A 239 -1.72 30.08 -11.72
CA GLU A 239 -2.60 29.67 -12.81
C GLU A 239 -1.89 29.72 -14.17
N THR A 240 -1.13 30.80 -14.42
CA THR A 240 -0.38 30.95 -15.68
C THR A 240 0.66 29.85 -15.86
N GLN A 241 1.42 29.55 -14.81
CA GLN A 241 2.48 28.55 -14.88
C GLN A 241 1.91 27.15 -15.14
N LEU A 242 0.83 26.79 -14.44
CA LEU A 242 0.19 25.49 -14.65
C LEU A 242 -0.45 25.41 -16.04
N TYR A 243 -1.15 26.46 -16.47
CA TYR A 243 -1.79 26.48 -17.78
C TYR A 243 -0.77 26.37 -18.92
N PHE A 244 0.37 27.06 -18.80
CA PHE A 244 1.50 26.94 -19.74
C PHE A 244 1.89 25.48 -19.96
N TYR A 245 2.20 24.74 -18.89
CA TYR A 245 2.61 23.34 -19.03
C TYR A 245 1.47 22.45 -19.51
N VAL A 246 0.22 22.70 -19.13
CA VAL A 246 -0.93 21.95 -19.66
C VAL A 246 -1.08 22.14 -21.17
N GLN A 247 -0.85 23.35 -21.69
CA GLN A 247 -0.86 23.58 -23.13
C GLN A 247 0.32 22.91 -23.83
N LEU A 248 1.52 23.03 -23.26
CA LEU A 248 2.73 22.44 -23.80
C LEU A 248 2.61 20.91 -23.93
N VAL A 249 2.12 20.25 -22.88
CA VAL A 249 1.90 18.80 -22.92
C VAL A 249 0.75 18.42 -23.85
N HIS A 250 -0.31 19.23 -23.92
CA HIS A 250 -1.41 19.02 -24.86
C HIS A 250 -0.93 19.07 -26.32
N ALA A 251 -0.12 20.06 -26.68
CA ALA A 251 0.44 20.23 -28.02
C ALA A 251 1.32 19.04 -28.46
N ALA A 252 1.97 18.37 -27.49
CA ALA A 252 2.76 17.18 -27.72
C ALA A 252 1.90 15.90 -27.85
N LEU A 253 0.95 15.67 -26.93
CA LEU A 253 0.21 14.42 -26.86
C LEU A 253 -1.01 14.35 -27.78
N SER A 254 -1.65 15.48 -28.11
CA SER A 254 -2.88 15.53 -28.91
C SER A 254 -2.71 14.89 -30.30
N GLN A 255 -1.53 15.03 -30.90
CA GLN A 255 -1.21 14.46 -32.20
C GLN A 255 -1.20 12.92 -32.17
N LEU A 256 -0.78 12.32 -31.05
CA LEU A 256 -0.80 10.86 -30.90
C LEU A 256 -2.23 10.33 -30.83
N THR A 257 -3.08 11.00 -30.06
CA THR A 257 -4.50 10.65 -29.98
C THR A 257 -5.19 10.82 -31.33
N SER A 258 -4.95 11.92 -32.04
CA SER A 258 -5.49 12.17 -33.39
C SER A 258 -5.00 11.16 -34.43
N ALA A 259 -3.80 10.61 -34.26
CA ALA A 259 -3.25 9.53 -35.09
C ALA A 259 -3.75 8.13 -34.68
N GLY A 260 -4.76 8.01 -33.81
CA GLY A 260 -5.33 6.75 -33.36
C GLY A 260 -4.49 6.01 -32.30
N LYS A 261 -3.49 6.66 -31.70
CA LYS A 261 -2.56 6.07 -30.72
C LYS A 261 -2.91 6.47 -29.28
N GLY A 262 -4.20 6.54 -28.96
CA GLY A 262 -4.68 6.92 -27.63
C GLY A 262 -4.19 5.98 -26.51
N GLU A 263 -4.12 4.67 -26.77
CA GLU A 263 -3.59 3.69 -25.81
C GLU A 263 -2.12 3.95 -25.48
N LEU A 264 -1.30 4.31 -26.48
CA LEU A 264 0.10 4.68 -26.25
C LEU A 264 0.22 5.89 -25.30
N VAL A 265 -0.68 6.86 -25.40
CA VAL A 265 -0.70 8.01 -24.49
C VAL A 265 -0.99 7.56 -23.05
N GLN A 266 -1.88 6.57 -22.88
CA GLN A 266 -2.21 6.04 -21.55
C GLN A 266 -1.07 5.20 -20.95
N ASP A 267 -0.35 4.44 -21.78
CA ASP A 267 0.76 3.61 -21.33
C ASP A 267 2.08 4.39 -21.18
N MET A 268 2.16 5.62 -21.68
CA MET A 268 3.37 6.44 -21.63
C MET A 268 3.68 6.90 -20.20
N SER A 269 4.92 6.66 -19.74
CA SER A 269 5.42 7.29 -18.52
C SER A 269 5.87 8.74 -18.77
N TYR A 270 5.90 9.54 -17.71
CA TYR A 270 6.40 10.92 -17.78
C TYR A 270 7.87 11.01 -18.24
N VAL A 271 8.70 10.04 -17.86
CA VAL A 271 10.12 10.00 -18.27
C VAL A 271 10.22 9.74 -19.77
N LEU A 272 9.47 8.76 -20.28
CA LEU A 272 9.40 8.46 -21.71
C LEU A 272 8.86 9.66 -22.51
N PHE A 273 7.83 10.34 -21.99
CA PHE A 273 7.29 11.57 -22.59
C PHE A 273 8.38 12.63 -22.81
N LYS A 274 9.19 12.92 -21.79
CA LYS A 274 10.28 13.89 -21.92
C LYS A 274 11.31 13.48 -22.97
N GLU A 275 11.71 12.20 -22.97
CA GLU A 275 12.68 11.68 -23.94
C GLU A 275 12.18 11.77 -25.39
N ILE A 276 10.88 11.50 -25.61
CA ILE A 276 10.28 11.55 -26.95
C ILE A 276 10.17 13.00 -27.47
N PHE A 277 9.66 13.90 -26.64
CA PHE A 277 9.29 15.26 -27.07
C PHE A 277 10.36 16.31 -26.75
N GLY A 278 11.40 15.97 -26.00
CA GLY A 278 12.50 16.88 -25.67
C GLY A 278 12.06 18.07 -24.80
N ILE A 279 10.97 17.94 -24.03
CA ILE A 279 10.40 19.04 -23.25
C ILE A 279 11.16 19.19 -21.92
N SER A 280 11.62 20.41 -21.65
CA SER A 280 12.31 20.79 -20.42
C SER A 280 11.41 21.60 -19.48
N PRO A 281 11.58 21.49 -18.14
CA PRO A 281 10.96 22.42 -17.20
C PRO A 281 11.41 23.88 -17.37
N SER A 282 12.49 24.15 -18.12
CA SER A 282 12.94 25.52 -18.41
C SER A 282 12.30 26.14 -19.66
N GLU A 283 11.43 25.42 -20.36
CA GLU A 283 10.86 25.85 -21.66
C GLU A 283 10.11 27.18 -21.57
N TRP A 284 9.54 27.50 -20.40
CA TRP A 284 8.83 28.76 -20.18
C TRP A 284 9.69 30.00 -20.44
N THR A 285 11.00 29.92 -20.27
CA THR A 285 11.94 31.05 -20.44
C THR A 285 11.99 31.58 -21.88
N ALA A 286 11.61 30.76 -22.86
CA ALA A 286 11.50 31.18 -24.26
C ALA A 286 10.19 31.92 -24.56
N HIS A 287 9.20 31.80 -23.68
CA HIS A 287 7.83 32.29 -23.87
C HIS A 287 7.49 33.47 -22.96
N TYR A 288 8.03 33.49 -21.75
CA TYR A 288 7.70 34.47 -20.72
C TYR A 288 8.93 35.19 -20.19
N THR A 289 8.81 36.50 -19.95
CA THR A 289 9.76 37.20 -19.06
C THR A 289 9.57 36.74 -17.61
N SER A 290 10.66 36.69 -16.84
CA SER A 290 10.56 36.38 -15.39
C SER A 290 9.65 37.37 -14.65
N LYS A 291 9.63 38.64 -15.07
CA LYS A 291 8.73 39.66 -14.50
C LYS A 291 7.26 39.25 -14.62
N LEU A 292 6.82 38.74 -15.77
CA LEU A 292 5.46 38.28 -15.97
C LEU A 292 5.23 36.94 -15.27
N TRP A 293 6.13 35.98 -15.47
CA TRP A 293 6.05 34.61 -14.95
C TRP A 293 5.87 34.54 -13.42
N ASP A 294 6.55 35.42 -12.69
CA ASP A 294 6.55 35.47 -11.22
C ASP A 294 5.55 36.50 -10.64
N SER A 295 4.83 37.23 -11.49
CA SER A 295 3.91 38.30 -11.09
C SER A 295 2.70 37.80 -10.30
N LEU A 296 2.11 38.68 -9.48
CA LEU A 296 0.86 38.39 -8.77
C LEU A 296 -0.30 38.15 -9.73
N GLU A 297 -0.31 38.83 -10.87
CA GLU A 297 -1.33 38.65 -11.90
C GLU A 297 -1.28 37.24 -12.49
N ALA A 298 -0.08 36.77 -12.86
CA ALA A 298 0.13 35.43 -13.38
C ALA A 298 -0.32 34.33 -12.41
N ARG A 299 -0.31 34.62 -11.10
CA ARG A 299 -0.79 33.68 -10.07
C ARG A 299 -2.31 33.56 -10.04
N GLY A 300 -3.00 34.68 -10.17
CA GLY A 300 -4.45 34.76 -9.98
C GLY A 300 -5.27 34.46 -11.24
N ARG A 301 -4.67 34.57 -12.43
CA ARG A 301 -5.31 34.24 -13.70
C ARG A 301 -4.29 33.86 -14.76
N PHE A 302 -4.72 33.17 -15.81
CA PHE A 302 -3.89 32.98 -16.99
C PHE A 302 -3.57 34.30 -17.69
N VAL A 303 -2.27 34.54 -17.92
CA VAL A 303 -1.74 35.63 -18.74
C VAL A 303 -0.99 35.03 -19.94
N PRO A 304 -1.26 35.48 -21.18
CA PRO A 304 -0.58 34.95 -22.36
C PRO A 304 0.92 35.30 -22.37
N PRO A 305 1.75 34.52 -23.09
CA PRO A 305 3.18 34.78 -23.24
C PRO A 305 3.49 36.17 -23.79
N ASP A 306 4.50 36.84 -23.23
CA ASP A 306 4.95 38.17 -23.67
C ASP A 306 6.16 38.14 -24.61
N LEU A 307 6.87 37.01 -24.72
CA LEU A 307 8.02 36.85 -25.63
C LEU A 307 7.65 36.09 -26.91
N LYS A 308 7.05 34.91 -26.76
CA LYS A 308 6.73 34.01 -27.88
C LYS A 308 5.42 33.28 -27.64
N PRO A 309 4.51 33.20 -28.64
CA PRO A 309 3.26 32.46 -28.49
C PRO A 309 3.52 30.97 -28.22
N LEU A 310 2.56 30.30 -27.58
CA LEU A 310 2.63 28.87 -27.31
C LEU A 310 2.57 28.08 -28.63
N PRO A 311 3.30 26.95 -28.72
CA PRO A 311 3.20 26.09 -29.89
C PRO A 311 1.84 25.39 -29.91
N ASP A 312 1.19 25.36 -31.07
CA ASP A 312 -0.04 24.58 -31.27
C ASP A 312 0.24 23.07 -31.32
N CYS A 313 1.45 22.71 -31.73
CA CYS A 313 1.90 21.33 -31.88
C CYS A 313 3.39 21.20 -31.56
N ILE A 314 3.79 20.09 -30.92
CA ILE A 314 5.18 19.71 -30.69
C ILE A 314 5.45 18.34 -31.29
N TYR A 315 6.43 18.26 -32.19
CA TYR A 315 6.82 17.01 -32.84
C TYR A 315 7.88 16.27 -32.01
N GLY A 316 7.68 14.96 -31.81
CA GLY A 316 8.68 14.10 -31.17
C GLY A 316 9.92 13.95 -32.06
N GLY A 317 11.08 14.36 -31.56
CA GLY A 317 12.28 14.52 -32.37
C GLY A 317 12.98 13.23 -32.84
N LYS A 318 12.56 12.04 -32.38
CA LYS A 318 13.32 10.78 -32.60
C LYS A 318 12.51 9.52 -32.90
N PHE A 319 11.17 9.53 -32.83
CA PHE A 319 10.36 8.31 -33.06
C PHE A 319 9.52 8.45 -34.33
N ARG A 320 10.04 7.94 -35.47
CA ARG A 320 9.19 7.57 -36.61
C ARG A 320 8.33 6.39 -36.18
N PHE A 321 7.02 6.59 -36.17
CA PHE A 321 6.05 5.62 -35.71
C PHE A 321 5.83 4.48 -36.71
N ASP A 322 6.75 3.52 -36.76
CA ASP A 322 6.46 2.17 -37.22
C ASP A 322 6.05 1.35 -35.98
N TYR A 323 4.86 1.60 -35.44
CA TYR A 323 4.38 0.96 -34.19
C TYR A 323 3.42 -0.18 -34.47
N ASN A 324 3.76 -1.36 -33.95
CA ASN A 324 2.91 -2.54 -33.87
C ASN A 324 2.43 -2.66 -32.40
N PRO A 325 1.11 -2.70 -32.11
CA PRO A 325 0.52 -2.59 -30.75
C PRO A 325 0.84 -3.73 -29.75
N SER A 326 1.83 -4.56 -30.04
CA SER A 326 2.24 -5.70 -29.21
C SER A 326 3.45 -5.41 -28.31
N SER A 327 4.07 -4.22 -28.35
CA SER A 327 5.31 -3.97 -27.62
C SER A 327 5.06 -3.52 -26.17
N VAL A 328 4.78 -4.50 -25.31
CA VAL A 328 5.07 -4.46 -23.88
C VAL A 328 6.57 -4.16 -23.74
N GLY A 329 6.97 -2.92 -23.42
CA GLY A 329 8.40 -2.63 -23.23
C GLY A 329 8.90 -1.18 -23.27
N LEU A 330 8.12 -0.20 -23.74
CA LEU A 330 8.65 1.18 -23.89
C LEU A 330 9.10 1.81 -22.57
N ASN A 331 8.43 1.48 -21.47
CA ASN A 331 8.83 1.91 -20.12
C ASN A 331 9.84 0.97 -19.46
N GLU A 332 10.07 -0.23 -20.00
CA GLU A 332 10.95 -1.25 -19.41
C GLU A 332 12.37 -0.75 -19.11
N PRO A 333 13.08 -0.01 -20.00
CA PRO A 333 14.42 0.49 -19.68
C PRO A 333 14.39 1.46 -18.48
N PHE A 334 13.36 2.30 -18.37
CA PHE A 334 13.21 3.26 -17.28
C PHE A 334 12.78 2.58 -15.97
N ASN A 335 11.94 1.54 -16.05
CA ASN A 335 11.56 0.70 -14.92
C ASN A 335 12.78 -0.05 -14.36
N LYS A 336 13.58 -0.69 -15.23
CA LYS A 336 14.83 -1.38 -14.81
C LYS A 336 15.84 -0.42 -14.18
N ALA A 337 15.88 0.83 -14.64
CA ALA A 337 16.74 1.87 -14.09
C ALA A 337 16.18 2.54 -12.82
N GLY A 338 14.95 2.19 -12.38
CA GLY A 338 14.30 2.81 -11.22
C GLY A 338 13.98 4.30 -11.41
N LEU A 339 13.81 4.75 -12.66
CA LEU A 339 13.54 6.16 -12.99
C LEU A 339 12.04 6.51 -12.96
N ILE A 340 11.17 5.50 -13.00
CA ILE A 340 9.73 5.67 -12.85
C ILE A 340 9.40 5.46 -11.36
N PRO A 341 8.82 6.46 -10.68
CA PRO A 341 8.48 6.31 -9.27
C PRO A 341 7.36 5.27 -9.12
N GLU A 342 7.42 4.48 -8.04
CA GLU A 342 6.40 3.47 -7.71
C GLU A 342 5.01 4.10 -7.50
N LEU A 343 4.97 5.33 -6.99
CA LEU A 343 3.77 6.12 -6.79
C LEU A 343 3.89 7.51 -7.44
N PRO A 344 2.81 8.03 -8.05
CA PRO A 344 2.75 9.42 -8.47
C PRO A 344 2.96 10.40 -7.31
N SER A 345 3.25 11.67 -7.63
CA SER A 345 3.33 12.72 -6.60
C SER A 345 1.99 12.90 -5.90
N LEU A 346 2.04 13.39 -4.65
CA LEU A 346 0.84 13.60 -3.84
C LEU A 346 -0.20 14.52 -4.52
N GLU A 347 0.27 15.48 -5.31
CA GLU A 347 -0.57 16.38 -6.11
C GLU A 347 -1.38 15.62 -7.16
N ILE A 348 -0.70 14.71 -7.87
CA ILE A 348 -1.32 13.86 -8.89
C ILE A 348 -2.33 12.92 -8.23
N LEU A 349 -1.98 12.35 -7.06
CA LEU A 349 -2.89 11.52 -6.29
C LEU A 349 -4.14 12.29 -5.84
N HIS A 350 -4.01 13.50 -5.32
CA HIS A 350 -5.15 14.34 -4.94
C HIS A 350 -6.03 14.72 -6.15
N PHE A 351 -5.41 14.99 -7.30
CA PHE A 351 -6.14 15.23 -8.54
C PHE A 351 -6.98 14.01 -8.94
N HIS A 352 -6.38 12.81 -8.98
CA HIS A 352 -7.09 11.58 -9.30
C HIS A 352 -8.18 11.24 -8.26
N GLN A 353 -7.88 11.42 -6.98
CA GLN A 353 -8.86 11.27 -5.90
C GLN A 353 -10.06 12.18 -6.11
N THR A 354 -9.85 13.45 -6.46
CA THR A 354 -10.93 14.40 -6.70
C THR A 354 -11.80 13.96 -7.88
N ILE A 355 -11.20 13.47 -8.97
CA ILE A 355 -11.95 12.91 -10.10
C ILE A 355 -12.78 11.70 -9.65
N LEU A 356 -12.20 10.77 -8.90
CA LEU A 356 -12.92 9.57 -8.43
C LEU A 356 -14.10 9.93 -7.53
N LEU A 357 -13.96 10.95 -6.67
CA LEU A 357 -15.04 11.44 -5.84
C LEU A 357 -16.16 12.09 -6.67
N GLU A 358 -15.81 12.85 -7.72
CA GLU A 358 -16.82 13.39 -8.65
C GLU A 358 -17.49 12.28 -9.47
N ASP A 359 -16.74 11.26 -9.89
CA ASP A 359 -17.28 10.08 -10.58
C ASP A 359 -18.27 9.34 -9.66
N ALA A 360 -17.92 9.14 -8.39
CA ALA A 360 -18.79 8.48 -7.41
C ALA A 360 -20.11 9.23 -7.17
N LYS A 361 -20.10 10.57 -7.20
CA LYS A 361 -21.33 11.38 -7.09
C LYS A 361 -22.26 11.21 -8.27
N SER A 362 -21.75 10.80 -9.44
CA SER A 362 -22.56 10.59 -10.65
C SER A 362 -23.24 9.21 -10.68
N ILE A 363 -22.89 8.31 -9.76
CA ILE A 363 -23.52 7.00 -9.61
C ILE A 363 -24.79 7.21 -8.78
N ASN A 364 -25.96 7.09 -9.42
CA ASN A 364 -27.23 7.14 -8.70
C ASN A 364 -27.27 6.03 -7.63
N PRO A 365 -27.78 6.30 -6.42
CA PRO A 365 -28.01 5.24 -5.45
C PRO A 365 -29.04 4.26 -6.03
N THR A 366 -28.61 3.01 -6.22
CA THR A 366 -29.45 1.88 -6.64
C THR A 366 -30.42 1.46 -5.55
#